data_AF-A0A445HGP5-F1
#
_entry.id   AF-A0A445HGP5-F1
#
_cell.length_a   1.000
_cell.length_b   1.000
_cell.length_c   1.000
_cell.angle_alpha   90.00
_cell.angle_beta   90.00
_cell.angle_gamma   90.00
#
_symmetry.space_group_name_H-M   'P 1'
#
loop_
_entity.id
_entity.type
_entity.pdbx_description
1 polymer ?
#
loop_
_entity_poly.entity_id
_entity_poly.type
_entity_poly.pdbx_seq_one_letter_code
_entity_poly.pdbx_strand_id
1 'polypeptide(L)'
;MDVEKVVHTGGCHCKSVRWKVVAPSSVVAWDCNCSTCYMRANTHFIVPANNFELLGDSEKFLTTYTFGTHTAKHTFCKICGITSFYRPRSNPDGVAVTFRCVDPGTLTHVEIRYFDGKNWDSAYTQTDENVKLSSSNLKAAKSVCIPATLQKPEMDAEKVWHTGGCHCKSVRRKVIAPSSVVAWDCNCPNCYMKVIAPSSAVNFELLGDSHKFLTTYTFGTHTAKHTFCKICGITSFYYHPRSNTDGIAVTFKGVDPGTLTHVEIRHADGKNWERAVIETDIASYSKVQK
;
A
#
# COMPACT_ATOMS: atom_id res chain seq x y z
N MET A 1 2.40 33.39 -6.00
CA MET A 1 2.72 33.42 -4.56
C MET A 1 3.37 32.10 -4.23
N ASP A 2 4.62 32.11 -3.77
CA ASP A 2 5.27 30.88 -3.33
C ASP A 2 4.50 30.32 -2.13
N VAL A 3 4.07 29.06 -2.25
CA VAL A 3 3.42 28.37 -1.14
C VAL A 3 4.44 28.20 -0.03
N GLU A 4 4.11 28.71 1.17
CA GLU A 4 4.96 28.59 2.34
C GLU A 4 5.31 27.11 2.59
N LYS A 5 6.60 26.82 2.72
CA LYS A 5 7.12 25.47 2.95
C LYS A 5 7.49 25.32 4.42
N VAL A 6 7.20 24.14 4.96
CA VAL A 6 7.55 23.74 6.32
C VAL A 6 8.47 22.52 6.29
N VAL A 7 9.11 22.24 7.41
CA VAL A 7 9.89 21.01 7.60
C VAL A 7 8.96 19.93 8.15
N HIS A 8 8.76 18.86 7.37
CA HIS A 8 8.14 17.64 7.84
C HIS A 8 9.22 16.65 8.28
N THR A 9 9.00 15.97 9.39
CA THR A 9 9.78 14.80 9.77
C THR A 9 8.98 13.54 9.49
N GLY A 10 9.67 12.42 9.35
CA GLY A 10 8.99 11.15 9.14
C GLY A 10 9.94 9.97 9.21
N GLY A 11 9.44 8.81 8.81
CA GLY A 11 10.23 7.60 8.82
C GLY A 11 9.43 6.31 8.64
N CYS A 12 10.15 5.19 8.67
CA CYS A 12 9.53 3.87 8.68
C CYS A 12 8.87 3.57 10.05
N HIS A 13 8.08 2.50 10.10
CA HIS A 13 7.36 2.11 11.32
C HIS A 13 8.28 1.81 12.51
N CYS A 14 9.38 1.06 12.31
CA CYS A 14 10.31 0.73 13.41
C CYS A 14 11.21 1.91 13.81
N LYS A 15 11.05 3.07 13.18
CA LYS A 15 11.82 4.30 13.42
C LYS A 15 13.32 4.22 13.18
N SER A 16 13.83 3.09 12.68
CA SER A 16 15.25 2.96 12.28
C SER A 16 15.59 3.76 11.02
N VAL A 17 14.60 4.08 10.18
CA VAL A 17 14.76 5.00 9.04
C VAL A 17 13.99 6.27 9.38
N ARG A 18 14.71 7.39 9.45
CA ARG A 18 14.21 8.74 9.74
C ARG A 18 14.70 9.71 8.68
N TRP A 19 13.86 10.67 8.33
CA TRP A 19 14.17 11.72 7.37
C TRP A 19 13.47 13.02 7.76
N LYS A 20 13.94 14.13 7.19
CA LYS A 20 13.22 15.40 7.13
C LYS A 20 13.04 15.83 5.66
N VAL A 21 11.96 16.53 5.39
CA VAL A 21 11.66 17.05 4.05
C VAL A 21 11.06 18.45 4.12
N VAL A 22 11.48 19.32 3.21
CA VAL A 22 10.92 20.67 3.04
C VAL A 22 9.83 20.66 1.97
N ALA A 23 8.57 20.81 2.37
CA ALA A 23 7.42 20.80 1.48
C ALA A 23 6.29 21.70 2.03
N PRO A 24 5.29 22.08 1.22
CA PRO A 24 4.08 22.72 1.73
C PRO A 24 3.33 21.85 2.74
N SER A 25 2.64 22.47 3.69
CA SER A 25 1.77 21.76 4.65
C SER A 25 0.54 21.10 4.00
N SER A 26 0.14 21.58 2.83
CA SER A 26 -0.87 21.00 1.96
C SER A 26 -0.23 20.41 0.70
N VAL A 27 -0.32 19.11 0.51
CA VAL A 27 0.36 18.41 -0.61
C VAL A 27 -0.63 17.69 -1.53
N VAL A 28 -0.21 17.52 -2.78
CA VAL A 28 -0.84 16.57 -3.71
C VAL A 28 -0.05 15.26 -3.66
N ALA A 29 -0.71 14.18 -3.26
CA ALA A 29 -0.15 12.84 -3.24
C ALA A 29 -0.77 11.97 -4.36
N TRP A 30 0.04 11.12 -4.96
CA TRP A 30 -0.32 10.29 -6.10
C TRP A 30 -0.50 8.84 -5.69
N ASP A 31 -1.66 8.27 -6.04
CA ASP A 31 -1.96 6.84 -5.95
C ASP A 31 -1.82 6.19 -7.34
N CYS A 32 -0.81 5.33 -7.48
CA CYS A 32 -0.41 4.75 -8.75
C CYS A 32 -0.77 3.27 -8.81
N ASN A 33 -1.41 2.87 -9.91
CA ASN A 33 -1.89 1.49 -10.12
C ASN A 33 -0.86 0.54 -10.78
N CYS A 34 0.40 0.95 -10.98
CA CYS A 34 1.40 0.06 -11.56
C CYS A 34 1.67 -1.15 -10.64
N SER A 35 2.19 -2.24 -11.19
CA SER A 35 2.32 -3.53 -10.49
C SER A 35 2.95 -3.40 -9.09
N THR A 36 4.07 -2.67 -8.95
CA THR A 36 4.70 -2.51 -7.63
C THR A 36 3.99 -1.49 -6.73
N CYS A 37 3.50 -0.37 -7.26
CA CYS A 37 2.87 0.68 -6.44
C CYS A 37 1.54 0.21 -5.90
N TYR A 38 0.78 -0.51 -6.74
CA TYR A 38 -0.43 -1.20 -6.35
C TYR A 38 -0.14 -2.16 -5.20
N MET A 39 0.78 -3.13 -5.35
CA MET A 39 1.10 -4.12 -4.32
C MET A 39 1.62 -3.52 -3.01
N ARG A 40 2.34 -2.38 -3.06
CA ARG A 40 2.79 -1.65 -1.86
C ARG A 40 1.68 -0.83 -1.21
N ALA A 41 0.64 -0.50 -1.99
CA ALA A 41 -0.36 0.50 -1.65
C ALA A 41 0.32 1.84 -1.28
N ASN A 42 1.23 2.31 -2.13
CA ASN A 42 2.08 3.45 -1.83
C ASN A 42 1.57 4.77 -2.44
N THR A 43 0.81 5.54 -1.66
CA THR A 43 0.42 6.90 -2.02
C THR A 43 1.47 7.91 -1.52
N HIS A 44 1.95 8.77 -2.41
CA HIS A 44 3.14 9.59 -2.13
C HIS A 44 3.09 10.97 -2.79
N PHE A 45 3.69 11.98 -2.16
CA PHE A 45 3.97 13.27 -2.79
C PHE A 45 5.45 13.34 -3.17
N ILE A 46 5.81 14.18 -4.13
CA ILE A 46 7.18 14.28 -4.65
C ILE A 46 7.79 15.62 -4.26
N VAL A 47 9.04 15.59 -3.83
CA VAL A 47 9.86 16.78 -3.57
C VAL A 47 11.16 16.72 -4.38
N PRO A 48 11.80 17.85 -4.67
CA PRO A 48 13.17 17.86 -5.19
C PRO A 48 14.13 17.15 -4.24
N ALA A 49 15.16 16.47 -4.74
CA ALA A 49 16.14 15.78 -3.88
C ALA A 49 16.82 16.71 -2.86
N ASN A 50 17.09 17.97 -3.23
CA ASN A 50 17.71 18.95 -2.33
C ASN A 50 16.80 19.39 -1.17
N ASN A 51 15.51 19.05 -1.21
CA ASN A 51 14.56 19.29 -0.13
C ASN A 51 14.44 18.10 0.83
N PHE A 52 15.13 16.99 0.57
CA PHE A 52 15.05 15.77 1.36
C PHE A 52 16.39 15.48 2.04
N GLU A 53 16.36 15.15 3.33
CA GLU A 53 17.54 14.75 4.09
C GLU A 53 17.25 13.49 4.91
N LEU A 54 18.12 12.50 4.74
CA LEU A 54 18.11 11.28 5.55
C LEU A 54 18.87 11.54 6.85
N LEU A 55 18.30 11.14 8.00
CA LEU A 55 18.81 11.52 9.32
C LEU A 55 19.60 10.38 9.98
N GLY A 56 20.72 10.72 10.62
CA GLY A 56 21.53 9.78 11.41
C GLY A 56 21.95 8.53 10.62
N ASP A 57 21.86 7.38 11.28
CA ASP A 57 22.28 6.08 10.72
C ASP A 57 21.23 5.42 9.80
N SER A 58 20.20 6.15 9.38
CA SER A 58 19.05 5.61 8.66
C SER A 58 19.41 4.84 7.39
N GLU A 59 20.49 5.24 6.70
CA GLU A 59 20.97 4.58 5.49
C GLU A 59 21.31 3.09 5.72
N LYS A 60 21.83 2.74 6.90
CA LYS A 60 22.21 1.37 7.28
C LYS A 60 21.01 0.42 7.26
N PHE A 61 19.79 0.94 7.36
CA PHE A 61 18.55 0.15 7.46
C PHE A 61 17.77 0.10 6.15
N LEU A 62 18.29 0.69 5.07
CA LEU A 62 17.65 0.69 3.77
C LEU A 62 18.05 -0.54 2.94
N THR A 63 17.13 -0.95 2.07
CA THR A 63 17.38 -1.84 0.94
C THR A 63 16.61 -1.31 -0.26
N THR A 64 17.06 -1.60 -1.47
CA THR A 64 16.50 -1.04 -2.70
C THR A 64 16.21 -2.14 -3.71
N TYR A 65 14.99 -2.12 -4.23
CA TYR A 65 14.54 -2.98 -5.30
C TYR A 65 14.35 -2.18 -6.59
N THR A 66 14.82 -2.73 -7.72
CA THR A 66 14.67 -2.12 -9.06
C THR A 66 14.23 -3.20 -10.05
N PHE A 67 13.52 -2.79 -11.10
CA PHE A 67 13.07 -3.64 -12.20
C PHE A 67 12.76 -2.77 -13.43
N GLY A 68 12.42 -3.39 -14.56
CA GLY A 68 12.06 -2.66 -15.78
C GLY A 68 13.24 -1.83 -16.29
N THR A 69 13.05 -0.51 -16.42
CA THR A 69 14.12 0.41 -16.84
C THR A 69 15.20 0.62 -15.79
N HIS A 70 15.03 0.08 -14.57
CA HIS A 70 15.90 0.31 -13.41
C HIS A 70 16.06 1.79 -12.97
N THR A 71 15.28 2.70 -13.55
CA THR A 71 15.26 4.14 -13.19
C THR A 71 14.69 4.34 -11.79
N ALA A 72 13.50 3.78 -11.52
CA ALA A 72 12.91 3.84 -10.20
C ALA A 72 13.72 3.03 -9.19
N LYS A 73 13.99 3.61 -8.02
CA LYS A 73 14.66 2.96 -6.90
C LYS A 73 13.64 2.77 -5.78
N HIS A 74 13.01 1.60 -5.71
CA HIS A 74 12.02 1.28 -4.68
C HIS A 74 12.73 0.92 -3.38
N THR A 75 13.02 1.95 -2.59
CA THR A 75 13.74 1.85 -1.32
C THR A 75 12.78 1.55 -0.16
N PHE A 76 13.16 0.64 0.74
CA PHE A 76 12.34 0.30 1.91
C PHE A 76 13.22 -0.09 3.10
N CYS A 77 12.64 -0.06 4.30
CA CYS A 77 13.33 -0.47 5.51
C CYS A 77 13.52 -2.00 5.55
N LYS A 78 14.76 -2.47 5.66
CA LYS A 78 15.07 -3.91 5.75
C LYS A 78 14.60 -4.58 7.04
N ILE A 79 14.26 -3.79 8.06
CA ILE A 79 13.71 -4.27 9.34
C ILE A 79 12.20 -4.45 9.24
N CYS A 80 11.45 -3.40 8.91
CA CYS A 80 9.97 -3.42 8.95
C CYS A 80 9.26 -3.46 7.58
N GLY A 81 9.99 -3.44 6.46
CA GLY A 81 9.43 -3.56 5.12
C GLY A 81 8.79 -2.29 4.56
N ILE A 82 8.64 -1.25 5.40
CA ILE A 82 7.99 0.01 4.99
C ILE A 82 8.84 0.81 4.02
N THR A 83 8.21 1.14 2.89
CA THR A 83 8.65 2.17 1.95
C THR A 83 8.19 3.50 2.52
N SER A 84 9.08 4.24 3.20
CA SER A 84 8.74 5.59 3.70
C SER A 84 9.06 6.69 2.71
N PHE A 85 9.98 6.39 1.78
CA PHE A 85 10.29 7.19 0.60
C PHE A 85 10.91 6.29 -0.47
N TYR A 86 10.96 6.77 -1.71
CA TYR A 86 11.67 6.12 -2.82
C TYR A 86 12.02 7.11 -3.92
N ARG A 87 12.86 6.74 -4.91
CA ARG A 87 13.08 7.56 -6.11
C ARG A 87 12.20 7.07 -7.27
N PRO A 88 11.22 7.86 -7.74
CA PRO A 88 10.30 7.42 -8.79
C PRO A 88 10.94 7.47 -10.18
N ARG A 89 10.35 6.75 -11.15
CA ARG A 89 10.74 6.83 -12.57
C ARG A 89 10.41 8.20 -13.17
N SER A 90 9.30 8.80 -12.78
CA SER A 90 8.78 10.07 -13.34
C SER A 90 9.63 11.28 -12.98
N ASN A 91 10.31 11.25 -11.82
CA ASN A 91 11.11 12.34 -11.27
C ASN A 91 12.39 11.73 -10.66
N PRO A 92 13.37 11.33 -11.49
CA PRO A 92 14.57 10.64 -11.02
C PRO A 92 15.47 11.52 -10.14
N ASP A 93 15.34 12.84 -10.27
CA ASP A 93 15.96 13.90 -9.46
C ASP A 93 15.12 14.29 -8.23
N GLY A 94 13.98 13.62 -8.03
CA GLY A 94 13.08 13.83 -6.90
C GLY A 94 13.06 12.66 -5.92
N VAL A 95 12.44 12.91 -4.78
CA VAL A 95 12.13 11.90 -3.76
C VAL A 95 10.62 11.85 -3.56
N ALA A 96 10.05 10.67 -3.75
CA ALA A 96 8.66 10.39 -3.47
C ALA A 96 8.52 9.98 -2.00
N VAL A 97 7.83 10.79 -1.20
CA VAL A 97 7.59 10.59 0.24
C VAL A 97 6.20 9.99 0.44
N THR A 98 6.13 8.84 1.11
CA THR A 98 4.86 8.19 1.46
C THR A 98 4.15 9.02 2.51
N PHE A 99 2.99 9.59 2.20
CA PHE A 99 2.37 10.61 3.04
C PHE A 99 2.02 10.10 4.44
N ARG A 100 1.62 8.82 4.55
CA ARG A 100 1.32 8.16 5.83
C ARG A 100 2.54 7.96 6.73
N CYS A 101 3.75 8.14 6.20
CA CYS A 101 5.01 8.05 6.94
C CYS A 101 5.52 9.41 7.45
N VAL A 102 4.80 10.49 7.17
CA VAL A 102 5.03 11.81 7.80
C VAL A 102 4.58 11.73 9.26
N ASP A 103 5.43 12.17 10.19
CA ASP A 103 5.05 12.25 11.59
C ASP A 103 3.92 13.30 11.75
N PRO A 104 2.98 13.10 12.70
CA PRO A 104 1.87 14.02 12.89
C PRO A 104 2.31 15.46 13.19
N GLY A 105 1.54 16.44 12.71
CA GLY A 105 1.62 17.84 13.15
C GLY A 105 1.80 18.87 12.04
N THR A 106 2.64 18.59 11.05
CA THR A 106 3.01 19.59 10.02
C THR A 106 2.27 19.42 8.70
N LEU A 107 1.80 18.20 8.39
CA LEU A 107 1.01 17.91 7.19
C LEU A 107 -0.48 18.11 7.50
N THR A 108 -1.06 19.21 7.01
CA THR A 108 -2.43 19.65 7.35
C THR A 108 -3.45 19.20 6.33
N HIS A 109 -3.06 19.01 5.06
CA HIS A 109 -3.94 18.57 4.00
C HIS A 109 -3.21 17.67 2.99
N VAL A 110 -3.92 16.67 2.49
CA VAL A 110 -3.44 15.76 1.43
C VAL A 110 -4.53 15.60 0.40
N GLU A 111 -4.33 16.16 -0.79
CA GLU A 111 -5.15 15.87 -1.96
C GLU A 111 -4.62 14.59 -2.61
N ILE A 112 -5.46 13.56 -2.77
CA ILE A 112 -5.08 12.33 -3.46
C ILE A 112 -5.49 12.40 -4.92
N ARG A 113 -4.53 12.23 -5.84
CA ARG A 113 -4.75 12.09 -7.28
C ARG A 113 -4.36 10.71 -7.75
N TYR A 114 -5.03 10.24 -8.79
CA TYR A 114 -4.77 8.93 -9.38
C TYR A 114 -3.84 9.03 -10.58
N PHE A 115 -2.92 8.08 -10.69
CA PHE A 115 -2.03 7.95 -11.85
C PHE A 115 -2.14 6.54 -12.45
N ASP A 116 -2.34 6.47 -13.77
CA ASP A 116 -2.38 5.22 -14.51
C ASP A 116 -0.97 4.74 -14.88
N GLY A 117 -0.28 4.19 -13.89
CA GLY A 117 1.06 3.63 -14.07
C GLY A 117 1.10 2.28 -14.81
N LYS A 118 -0.04 1.68 -15.16
CA LYS A 118 -0.09 0.53 -16.08
C LYS A 118 0.16 0.99 -17.51
N ASN A 119 -0.50 2.08 -17.90
CA ASN A 119 -0.34 2.71 -19.21
C ASN A 119 0.63 3.90 -19.13
N TRP A 120 1.82 3.65 -18.57
CA TRP A 120 2.76 4.70 -18.16
C TRP A 120 3.10 5.68 -19.29
N ASP A 121 3.41 5.19 -20.51
CA ASP A 121 3.86 6.05 -21.62
C ASP A 121 2.75 7.02 -22.05
N SER A 122 1.50 6.54 -22.15
CA SER A 122 0.34 7.37 -22.46
C SER A 122 0.02 8.36 -21.34
N ALA A 123 0.04 7.89 -20.08
CA ALA A 123 -0.29 8.72 -18.92
C ALA A 123 0.74 9.83 -18.68
N TYR A 124 2.03 9.53 -18.85
CA TYR A 124 3.11 10.49 -18.64
C TYR A 124 3.12 11.60 -19.70
N THR A 125 2.89 11.25 -20.97
CA THR A 125 2.80 12.23 -22.05
C THR A 125 1.64 13.21 -21.84
N GLN A 126 0.50 12.74 -21.33
CA GLN A 126 -0.65 13.60 -21.01
C GLN A 126 -0.40 14.50 -19.79
N THR A 127 0.45 14.10 -18.85
CA THR A 127 0.80 14.97 -17.71
C THR A 127 1.65 16.17 -18.13
N ASP A 128 2.47 16.05 -19.17
CA ASP A 128 3.23 17.20 -19.73
C ASP A 128 2.32 18.19 -20.47
N GLU A 129 1.24 17.70 -21.10
CA GLU A 129 0.26 18.57 -21.78
C GLU A 129 -0.71 19.25 -20.80
N ASN A 130 -1.12 18.56 -19.73
CA ASN A 130 -2.06 19.09 -18.73
C ASN A 130 -1.45 20.11 -17.77
N VAL A 131 -0.12 20.33 -17.79
CA VAL A 131 0.49 21.52 -17.16
C VAL A 131 0.05 22.82 -17.87
N LYS A 132 -0.48 22.74 -19.10
CA LYS A 132 -0.98 23.91 -19.86
C LYS A 132 -2.49 24.18 -19.74
N LEU A 133 -3.28 23.31 -19.12
CA LEU A 133 -4.73 23.51 -19.01
C LEU A 133 -5.19 23.50 -17.55
N SER A 134 -5.63 24.69 -17.15
CA SER A 134 -6.11 25.07 -15.82
C SER A 134 -7.20 24.17 -15.24
N SER A 135 -7.10 24.01 -13.92
CA SER A 135 -8.18 23.81 -12.94
C SER A 135 -9.61 23.97 -13.47
N SER A 136 -10.27 22.87 -13.81
CA SER A 136 -11.70 22.65 -13.54
C SER A 136 -12.11 21.26 -14.04
N ASN A 137 -12.98 20.61 -13.28
CA ASN A 137 -13.72 19.38 -13.61
C ASN A 137 -13.10 18.05 -13.18
N LEU A 138 -13.06 17.82 -11.87
CA LEU A 138 -13.31 16.48 -11.32
C LEU A 138 -14.39 16.59 -10.25
N LYS A 139 -15.58 16.07 -10.56
CA LYS A 139 -16.70 15.97 -9.62
C LYS A 139 -16.27 15.02 -8.50
N ALA A 140 -16.30 15.51 -7.26
CA ALA A 140 -16.19 14.67 -6.08
C ALA A 140 -17.24 13.55 -6.14
N ALA A 141 -16.80 12.29 -6.11
CA ALA A 141 -17.70 11.19 -5.84
C ALA A 141 -18.25 11.40 -4.43
N LYS A 142 -19.53 11.77 -4.33
CA LYS A 142 -20.23 11.87 -3.05
C LYS A 142 -20.27 10.47 -2.43
N SER A 143 -19.71 10.32 -1.23
CA SER A 143 -19.97 9.19 -0.36
C SER A 143 -21.47 9.17 -0.03
N VAL A 144 -22.21 8.23 -0.60
CA VAL A 144 -23.60 7.97 -0.19
C VAL A 144 -23.54 6.94 0.93
N CYS A 145 -23.83 7.37 2.15
CA CYS A 145 -24.05 6.45 3.26
C CYS A 145 -25.41 5.77 3.07
N ILE A 146 -25.41 4.50 2.63
CA ILE A 146 -26.59 3.64 2.67
C ILE A 146 -26.51 2.85 3.99
N PRO A 147 -27.60 2.72 4.78
CA PRO A 147 -27.62 1.83 5.93
C PRO A 147 -27.50 0.38 5.43
N ALA A 148 -26.34 -0.24 5.63
CA ALA A 148 -26.18 -1.66 5.33
C ALA A 148 -26.86 -2.49 6.42
N THR A 149 -27.93 -3.19 6.05
CA THR A 149 -28.37 -4.39 6.76
C THR A 149 -27.21 -5.38 6.73
N LEU A 150 -26.63 -5.63 7.91
CA LEU A 150 -25.51 -6.54 8.15
C LEU A 150 -25.84 -7.95 7.63
N GLN A 151 -25.29 -8.34 6.48
CA GLN A 151 -25.12 -9.76 6.17
C GLN A 151 -23.70 -10.15 6.56
N LYS A 152 -23.59 -11.09 7.52
CA LYS A 152 -22.33 -11.80 7.75
C LYS A 152 -21.97 -12.51 6.44
N PRO A 153 -20.69 -12.60 6.05
CA PRO A 153 -20.30 -13.46 4.93
C PRO A 153 -20.88 -14.85 5.17
N GLU A 154 -21.59 -15.40 4.17
CA GLU A 154 -22.14 -16.74 4.25
C GLU A 154 -21.02 -17.73 4.60
N MET A 155 -21.17 -18.43 5.72
CA MET A 155 -20.18 -19.40 6.21
C MET A 155 -20.05 -20.64 5.30
N ASP A 156 -20.94 -20.79 4.33
CA ASP A 156 -21.06 -21.94 3.43
C ASP A 156 -20.54 -21.68 2.00
N ALA A 157 -19.89 -20.54 1.76
CA ALA A 157 -19.31 -20.24 0.44
C ALA A 157 -18.19 -21.24 0.08
N GLU A 158 -18.26 -21.80 -1.13
CA GLU A 158 -17.25 -22.71 -1.67
C GLU A 158 -15.87 -22.04 -1.64
N LYS A 159 -14.89 -22.73 -1.05
CA LYS A 159 -13.53 -22.23 -0.93
C LYS A 159 -12.68 -22.73 -2.08
N VAL A 160 -11.96 -21.84 -2.74
CA VAL A 160 -11.08 -22.15 -3.86
C VAL A 160 -9.64 -21.79 -3.55
N TRP A 161 -8.70 -22.35 -4.31
CA TRP A 161 -7.30 -21.97 -4.22
C TRP A 161 -7.05 -20.65 -4.96
N HIS A 162 -6.45 -19.70 -4.25
CA HIS A 162 -5.92 -18.47 -4.81
C HIS A 162 -4.39 -18.51 -4.78
N THR A 163 -3.74 -18.40 -5.94
CA THR A 163 -2.29 -18.22 -6.00
C THR A 163 -1.90 -16.76 -5.87
N GLY A 164 -0.64 -16.50 -5.55
CA GLY A 164 -0.14 -15.15 -5.46
C GLY A 164 1.29 -15.10 -4.96
N GLY A 165 1.79 -13.89 -4.72
CA GLY A 165 3.15 -13.72 -4.27
C GLY A 165 3.60 -12.28 -4.14
N CYS A 166 4.92 -12.11 -4.05
CA CYS A 166 5.56 -10.80 -4.08
C CYS A 166 5.87 -10.37 -5.53
N HIS A 167 6.22 -9.10 -5.71
CA HIS A 167 6.48 -8.53 -7.03
C HIS A 167 7.62 -9.25 -7.77
N CYS A 168 8.71 -9.57 -7.08
CA CYS A 168 9.88 -10.24 -7.67
C CYS A 168 9.71 -11.77 -7.83
N LYS A 169 8.53 -12.32 -7.49
CA LYS A 169 8.18 -13.75 -7.61
C LYS A 169 9.04 -14.72 -6.79
N SER A 170 9.99 -14.24 -5.98
CA SER A 170 10.77 -15.09 -5.06
C SER A 170 9.93 -15.63 -3.90
N VAL A 171 8.84 -14.94 -3.55
CA VAL A 171 7.82 -15.44 -2.64
C VAL A 171 6.59 -15.75 -3.46
N ARG A 172 6.19 -17.02 -3.45
CA ARG A 172 4.95 -17.55 -4.02
C ARG A 172 4.17 -18.29 -2.96
N ARG A 173 2.86 -18.22 -3.07
CA ARG A 173 1.93 -18.81 -2.11
C ARG A 173 0.64 -19.23 -2.79
N LYS A 174 -0.07 -20.13 -2.14
CA LYS A 174 -1.48 -20.38 -2.38
C LYS A 174 -2.26 -20.32 -1.07
N VAL A 175 -3.48 -19.84 -1.14
CA VAL A 175 -4.37 -19.64 0.01
C VAL A 175 -5.77 -20.13 -0.35
N ILE A 176 -6.38 -20.93 0.51
CA ILE A 176 -7.78 -21.32 0.38
C ILE A 176 -8.64 -20.22 0.99
N ALA A 177 -9.56 -19.65 0.22
CA ALA A 177 -10.55 -18.69 0.70
C ALA A 177 -11.80 -18.75 -0.20
N PRO A 178 -12.95 -18.20 0.24
CA PRO A 178 -14.04 -17.90 -0.67
C PRO A 178 -13.60 -16.89 -1.72
N SER A 179 -14.19 -16.94 -2.92
CA SER A 179 -13.91 -15.97 -3.99
C SER A 179 -14.37 -14.54 -3.65
N SER A 180 -15.27 -14.40 -2.65
CA SER A 180 -15.69 -13.14 -2.04
C SER A 180 -15.01 -12.96 -0.68
N VAL A 181 -14.18 -11.92 -0.52
CA VAL A 181 -13.40 -11.69 0.70
C VAL A 181 -13.58 -10.29 1.27
N VAL A 182 -13.29 -10.12 2.57
CA VAL A 182 -13.30 -8.82 3.25
C VAL A 182 -11.88 -8.31 3.49
N ALA A 183 -11.56 -7.17 2.91
CA ALA A 183 -10.32 -6.43 3.09
C ALA A 183 -10.47 -5.31 4.14
N TRP A 184 -9.42 -5.08 4.92
CA TRP A 184 -9.35 -3.97 5.86
C TRP A 184 -8.33 -2.94 5.39
N ASP A 185 -8.82 -1.72 5.22
CA ASP A 185 -8.02 -0.55 4.94
C ASP A 185 -7.75 0.23 6.24
N CYS A 186 -6.58 0.00 6.81
CA CYS A 186 -6.14 0.68 8.01
C CYS A 186 -5.29 1.90 7.67
N ASN A 187 -5.52 3.02 8.35
CA ASN A 187 -4.75 4.26 8.14
C ASN A 187 -3.25 4.17 8.50
N CYS A 188 -2.81 3.09 9.15
CA CYS A 188 -1.43 2.85 9.55
C CYS A 188 -0.53 2.44 8.35
N PRO A 189 0.72 2.92 8.25
CA PRO A 189 1.67 2.52 7.21
C PRO A 189 1.91 1.01 7.14
N ASN A 190 1.82 0.32 8.27
CA ASN A 190 1.96 -1.13 8.32
C ASN A 190 0.71 -1.88 7.86
N CYS A 191 -0.49 -1.32 8.02
CA CYS A 191 -1.75 -2.07 7.89
C CYS A 191 -2.59 -1.66 6.67
N TYR A 192 -2.11 -0.70 5.88
CA TYR A 192 -2.81 -0.20 4.70
C TYR A 192 -3.11 -1.34 3.71
N MET A 193 -4.40 -1.50 3.38
CA MET A 193 -4.97 -2.44 2.40
C MET A 193 -4.61 -3.93 2.57
N LYS A 194 -4.91 -4.52 3.73
CA LYS A 194 -4.69 -5.96 3.99
C LYS A 194 -6.00 -6.73 4.02
N VAL A 195 -6.07 -7.90 3.40
CA VAL A 195 -7.22 -8.80 3.59
C VAL A 195 -7.04 -9.59 4.86
N ILE A 196 -8.00 -9.47 5.76
CA ILE A 196 -8.08 -10.32 6.94
C ILE A 196 -9.09 -11.40 6.59
N ALA A 197 -8.58 -12.56 6.22
CA ALA A 197 -9.40 -13.76 6.11
C ALA A 197 -9.49 -14.41 7.51
N PRO A 198 -10.67 -14.85 7.98
CA PRO A 198 -10.79 -15.55 9.25
C PRO A 198 -10.02 -16.88 9.26
N SER A 199 -9.39 -17.16 10.39
CA SER A 199 -8.44 -18.25 10.62
C SER A 199 -8.96 -19.66 10.41
N SER A 200 -10.23 -19.88 10.71
CA SER A 200 -10.89 -21.18 10.63
C SER A 200 -11.14 -21.63 9.17
N ALA A 201 -10.82 -20.78 8.18
CA ALA A 201 -11.16 -21.00 6.78
C ALA A 201 -9.97 -21.12 5.82
N VAL A 202 -8.73 -20.95 6.27
CA VAL A 202 -7.58 -20.73 5.39
C VAL A 202 -6.50 -21.79 5.54
N ASN A 203 -6.45 -22.74 4.60
CA ASN A 203 -5.22 -23.49 4.34
C ASN A 203 -4.27 -22.61 3.53
N PHE A 204 -3.07 -22.42 4.05
CA PHE A 204 -2.04 -21.58 3.47
C PHE A 204 -0.80 -22.42 3.18
N GLU A 205 -0.22 -22.24 1.99
CA GLU A 205 1.01 -22.92 1.61
C GLU A 205 1.98 -21.94 0.93
N LEU A 206 3.22 -21.91 1.41
CA LEU A 206 4.35 -21.32 0.70
C LEU A 206 4.84 -22.30 -0.36
N LEU A 207 4.95 -21.82 -1.60
CA LEU A 207 5.35 -22.68 -2.71
C LEU A 207 6.88 -22.74 -2.81
N GLY A 208 7.45 -23.95 -2.80
CA GLY A 208 8.89 -24.19 -2.92
C GLY A 208 9.72 -23.45 -1.86
N ASP A 209 10.82 -22.84 -2.29
CA ASP A 209 11.78 -22.15 -1.42
C ASP A 209 11.36 -20.74 -0.95
N SER A 210 10.08 -20.38 -1.10
CA SER A 210 9.58 -19.04 -0.79
C SER A 210 9.89 -18.56 0.62
N HIS A 211 9.95 -19.46 1.60
CA HIS A 211 10.29 -19.17 2.99
C HIS A 211 11.67 -18.52 3.15
N LYS A 212 12.64 -18.86 2.29
CA LYS A 212 14.01 -18.31 2.34
C LYS A 212 14.06 -16.82 2.03
N PHE A 213 13.02 -16.29 1.36
CA PHE A 213 12.94 -14.90 0.91
C PHE A 213 12.06 -14.01 1.79
N LEU A 214 11.53 -14.55 2.89
CA LEU A 214 10.72 -13.80 3.84
C LEU A 214 11.56 -13.25 4.98
N THR A 215 11.11 -12.13 5.51
CA THR A 215 11.54 -11.59 6.80
C THR A 215 10.31 -11.12 7.57
N THR A 216 10.36 -11.19 8.90
CA THR A 216 9.23 -10.87 9.78
C THR A 216 9.64 -9.81 10.78
N TYR A 217 8.83 -8.75 10.84
CA TYR A 217 8.91 -7.71 11.83
C TYR A 217 7.77 -7.85 12.83
N THR A 218 8.09 -7.80 14.12
CA THR A 218 7.11 -7.90 15.21
C THR A 218 6.99 -6.56 15.91
N PHE A 219 5.76 -6.13 16.22
CA PHE A 219 5.50 -4.85 16.88
C PHE A 219 4.27 -4.87 17.79
N GLY A 220 4.04 -3.76 18.49
CA GLY A 220 3.03 -3.65 19.54
C GLY A 220 3.47 -4.41 20.80
N THR A 221 2.54 -5.08 21.48
CA THR A 221 2.85 -5.95 22.64
C THR A 221 3.50 -7.28 22.21
N HIS A 222 4.37 -7.26 21.20
CA HIS A 222 5.02 -8.43 20.56
C HIS A 222 4.08 -9.43 19.88
N THR A 223 2.88 -8.99 19.56
CA THR A 223 1.81 -9.86 19.09
C THR A 223 1.45 -9.63 17.63
N ALA A 224 1.64 -8.42 17.10
CA ALA A 224 1.44 -8.16 15.68
C ALA A 224 2.69 -8.52 14.88
N LYS A 225 2.53 -9.28 13.80
CA LYS A 225 3.64 -9.69 12.91
C LYS A 225 3.38 -9.21 11.49
N HIS A 226 4.38 -8.61 10.88
CA HIS A 226 4.37 -8.18 9.49
C HIS A 226 5.49 -8.88 8.74
N THR A 227 5.12 -9.73 7.80
CA THR A 227 6.07 -10.54 7.04
C THR A 227 6.07 -10.10 5.58
N PHE A 228 7.25 -9.84 5.05
CA PHE A 228 7.44 -9.27 3.71
C PHE A 228 8.63 -9.92 3.00
N CYS A 229 8.66 -9.77 1.67
CA CYS A 229 9.76 -10.27 0.87
C CYS A 229 11.03 -9.42 1.11
N LYS A 230 12.14 -10.03 1.50
CA LYS A 230 13.41 -9.34 1.76
C LYS A 230 14.07 -8.73 0.51
N ILE A 231 13.63 -9.16 -0.68
CA ILE A 231 14.13 -8.64 -1.97
C ILE A 231 13.32 -7.41 -2.40
N CYS A 232 12.01 -7.56 -2.58
CA CYS A 232 11.17 -6.49 -3.12
C CYS A 232 10.38 -5.71 -2.06
N GLY A 233 10.38 -6.10 -0.79
CA GLY A 233 9.68 -5.38 0.28
C GLY A 233 8.16 -5.51 0.26
N ILE A 234 7.59 -6.25 -0.70
CA ILE A 234 6.13 -6.48 -0.75
C ILE A 234 5.71 -7.32 0.45
N THR A 235 4.75 -6.78 1.20
CA THR A 235 4.05 -7.49 2.27
C THR A 235 3.47 -8.79 1.73
N SER A 236 3.80 -9.90 2.39
CA SER A 236 3.25 -11.20 2.05
C SER A 236 2.19 -11.62 3.07
N PHE A 237 2.46 -11.39 4.36
CA PHE A 237 1.61 -11.79 5.47
C PHE A 237 1.51 -10.72 6.55
N TYR A 238 0.42 -10.77 7.27
CA TYR A 238 0.20 -10.00 8.47
C TYR A 238 -0.54 -10.84 9.49
N TYR A 239 -0.22 -10.67 10.76
CA TYR A 239 -0.90 -11.30 11.87
C TYR A 239 -1.17 -10.23 12.92
N HIS A 240 -2.40 -10.19 13.44
CA HIS A 240 -2.80 -9.27 14.50
C HIS A 240 -3.66 -9.98 15.54
N PRO A 241 -3.28 -9.97 16.83
CA PRO A 241 -3.91 -10.76 17.88
C PRO A 241 -5.36 -10.32 18.20
N ARG A 242 -5.70 -9.04 18.02
CA ARG A 242 -7.02 -8.50 18.37
C ARG A 242 -8.06 -8.69 17.27
N SER A 243 -7.69 -9.31 16.15
CA SER A 243 -8.62 -9.52 15.05
C SER A 243 -9.70 -10.57 15.39
N ASN A 244 -9.65 -11.24 16.55
CA ASN A 244 -10.51 -12.38 16.93
C ASN A 244 -10.55 -13.49 15.87
N THR A 245 -9.62 -13.45 14.93
CA THR A 245 -9.35 -14.45 13.93
C THR A 245 -7.95 -14.95 14.24
N ASP A 246 -7.80 -16.23 14.59
CA ASP A 246 -6.50 -16.91 14.79
C ASP A 246 -5.65 -17.00 13.49
N GLY A 247 -5.69 -15.97 12.63
CA GLY A 247 -5.58 -16.10 11.18
C GLY A 247 -4.44 -15.29 10.60
N ILE A 248 -3.81 -15.84 9.57
CA ILE A 248 -2.83 -15.14 8.75
C ILE A 248 -3.60 -14.25 7.76
N ALA A 249 -3.52 -12.94 7.95
CA ALA A 249 -4.00 -11.96 6.98
C ALA A 249 -3.03 -11.90 5.79
N VAL A 250 -3.60 -11.85 4.60
CA VAL A 250 -2.90 -11.96 3.33
C VAL A 250 -3.24 -10.72 2.51
N THR A 251 -2.27 -10.14 1.80
CA THR A 251 -2.62 -9.03 0.89
C THR A 251 -3.33 -9.55 -0.36
N PHE A 252 -4.55 -9.07 -0.67
CA PHE A 252 -5.23 -9.39 -1.94
C PHE A 252 -4.52 -8.79 -3.14
N LYS A 253 -3.79 -7.68 -2.94
CA LYS A 253 -3.06 -7.04 -4.03
C LYS A 253 -1.92 -7.89 -4.58
N GLY A 254 -1.53 -8.94 -3.86
CA GLY A 254 -0.59 -9.95 -4.31
C GLY A 254 -1.25 -11.28 -4.72
N VAL A 255 -2.58 -11.36 -4.81
CA VAL A 255 -3.29 -12.52 -5.36
C VAL A 255 -3.31 -12.41 -6.88
N ASP A 256 -3.06 -13.53 -7.56
CA ASP A 256 -3.08 -13.59 -9.02
C ASP A 256 -4.51 -13.36 -9.54
N PRO A 257 -4.68 -12.72 -10.72
CA PRO A 257 -6.00 -12.39 -11.25
C PRO A 257 -6.87 -13.63 -11.49
N GLY A 258 -8.18 -13.44 -11.50
CA GLY A 258 -9.15 -14.43 -11.99
C GLY A 258 -9.66 -15.43 -10.96
N THR A 259 -9.22 -15.35 -9.70
CA THR A 259 -9.72 -16.21 -8.63
C THR A 259 -10.58 -15.48 -7.60
N LEU A 260 -10.31 -14.20 -7.33
CA LEU A 260 -11.17 -13.35 -6.51
C LEU A 260 -12.28 -12.74 -7.37
N THR A 261 -13.53 -12.95 -6.98
CA THR A 261 -14.73 -12.43 -7.65
C THR A 261 -15.35 -11.25 -6.92
N HIS A 262 -15.08 -11.09 -5.62
CA HIS A 262 -15.51 -9.95 -4.80
C HIS A 262 -14.51 -9.60 -3.69
N VAL A 263 -14.26 -8.31 -3.46
CA VAL A 263 -13.45 -7.81 -2.34
C VAL A 263 -14.19 -6.63 -1.69
N GLU A 264 -14.79 -6.85 -0.53
CA GLU A 264 -15.38 -5.79 0.28
C GLU A 264 -14.26 -5.05 1.02
N ILE A 265 -14.14 -3.72 0.90
CA ILE A 265 -13.13 -2.95 1.64
C ILE A 265 -13.80 -2.26 2.84
N ARG A 266 -13.33 -2.57 4.04
CA ARG A 266 -13.73 -1.94 5.30
C ARG A 266 -12.63 -1.04 5.81
N HIS A 267 -12.95 0.14 6.31
CA HIS A 267 -11.93 1.04 6.86
C HIS A 267 -11.78 0.86 8.37
N ALA A 268 -10.53 0.93 8.84
CA ALA A 268 -10.18 0.95 10.25
C ALA A 268 -9.25 2.13 10.54
N ASP A 269 -9.47 2.85 11.63
CA ASP A 269 -8.63 3.99 12.03
C ASP A 269 -7.43 3.58 12.92
N GLY A 270 -7.20 2.26 13.04
CA GLY A 270 -6.18 1.66 13.91
C GLY A 270 -6.57 1.62 15.40
N LYS A 271 -7.70 2.23 15.79
CA LYS A 271 -8.23 2.29 17.16
C LYS A 271 -9.60 1.62 17.28
N ASN A 272 -10.45 1.77 16.27
CA ASN A 272 -11.82 1.28 16.16
C ASN A 272 -11.93 0.39 14.91
N TRP A 273 -12.28 -0.88 15.12
CA TRP A 273 -12.42 -1.88 14.06
C TRP A 273 -13.88 -2.11 13.64
N GLU A 274 -14.83 -1.32 14.18
CA GLU A 274 -16.26 -1.65 14.11
C GLU A 274 -17.08 -0.86 13.07
N ARG A 275 -16.55 0.18 12.41
CA ARG A 275 -17.37 0.98 11.47
C ARG A 275 -16.59 1.63 10.32
N ALA A 276 -16.83 1.11 9.11
CA ALA A 276 -16.95 1.85 7.84
C ALA A 276 -17.15 0.85 6.68
N VAL A 277 -18.30 0.90 6.02
CA VAL A 277 -18.62 0.10 4.81
C VAL A 277 -18.50 1.04 3.60
N ILE A 278 -17.62 0.69 2.65
CA ILE A 278 -17.68 1.23 1.28
C ILE A 278 -17.59 0.02 0.34
N GLU A 279 -18.70 -0.29 -0.30
CA GLU A 279 -18.70 -1.24 -1.42
C GLU A 279 -17.92 -0.63 -2.59
N THR A 280 -16.90 -1.34 -3.09
CA THR A 280 -16.29 -0.99 -4.37
C THR A 280 -16.64 -2.08 -5.37
N ASP A 281 -17.34 -1.68 -6.43
CA ASP A 281 -17.75 -2.56 -7.51
C ASP A 281 -16.56 -2.96 -8.39
N ILE A 282 -16.47 -4.25 -8.68
CA ILE A 282 -15.37 -4.93 -9.38
C ILE A 282 -15.30 -4.65 -10.87
N ALA A 283 -16.21 -3.84 -11.41
CA ALA A 283 -16.04 -3.26 -12.74
C ALA A 283 -14.70 -2.48 -12.87
N SER A 284 -14.11 -2.03 -11.75
CA SER A 284 -12.75 -1.45 -11.68
C SER A 284 -11.62 -2.47 -11.53
N TYR A 285 -11.89 -3.76 -11.31
CA TYR A 285 -10.89 -4.83 -11.20
C TYR A 285 -10.67 -5.55 -12.55
N SER A 286 -11.74 -5.74 -13.34
CA SER A 286 -11.69 -6.40 -14.66
C SER A 286 -11.38 -5.44 -15.83
N LYS A 287 -11.79 -4.16 -15.75
CA LYS A 287 -11.44 -3.14 -16.77
C LYS A 287 -10.04 -2.54 -16.61
N VAL A 288 -9.37 -2.83 -15.50
CA VAL A 288 -8.03 -2.32 -15.16
C VAL A 288 -6.91 -3.30 -15.61
N GLN A 289 -7.23 -4.35 -16.37
CA GLN A 289 -6.28 -5.38 -16.84
C GLN A 289 -6.33 -5.65 -18.37
N LYS A 290 -6.93 -4.77 -19.18
CA LYS A 290 -6.65 -4.74 -20.62
C LYS A 290 -5.72 -3.58 -20.94
#